data_AF-A0A7W0V6D1-F1
#
_entry.id   AF-A0A7W0V6D1-F1
#
_cell.length_a   1.000
_cell.length_b   1.000
_cell.length_c   1.000
_cell.angle_alpha   90.00
_cell.angle_beta   90.00
_cell.angle_gamma   90.00
#
_symmetry.space_group_name_H-M   'P 1'
#
loop_
_entity.id
_entity.type
_entity.pdbx_description
1 polymer ?
#
loop_
_entity_poly.entity_id
_entity_poly.type
_entity_poly.pdbx_seq_one_letter_code
_entity_poly.pdbx_strand_id
1 'polypeptide(L)'
;MTFDRAERSVLATPGSNPRMIAKALASDADVIMIDLEDAVAPDAKSGARQTVATALRDGDWRGRPRTFRINALDSPWFVHDLVEVLAVAGDVIDLIVMPKVRTPADVLTVATILSSLEIEARRQTPIGVETQIENAAGLVQCEAIAEASARVEAL
;
A
#
# COMPACT_ATOMS: atom_id res chain seq x y z
N MET A 1 -4.19 18.28 2.18
CA MET A 1 -5.32 17.89 3.05
C MET A 1 -4.73 16.98 4.10
N THR A 2 -4.88 17.27 5.39
CA THR A 2 -4.54 16.32 6.45
C THR A 2 -5.70 15.35 6.59
N PHE A 3 -5.46 14.07 6.34
CA PHE A 3 -6.45 13.03 6.52
C PHE A 3 -6.69 12.85 8.02
N ASP A 4 -7.93 13.03 8.48
CA ASP A 4 -8.29 13.00 9.89
C ASP A 4 -8.39 11.54 10.37
N ARG A 5 -7.25 10.85 10.41
CA ARG A 5 -7.11 9.48 10.93
C ARG A 5 -5.95 9.41 11.92
N ALA A 6 -6.15 8.68 13.02
CA ALA A 6 -5.06 8.41 13.96
C ALA A 6 -4.08 7.42 13.32
N GLU A 7 -2.78 7.75 13.32
CA GLU A 7 -1.69 6.88 12.84
C GLU A 7 -0.53 6.85 13.82
N ARG A 8 -0.83 6.64 15.11
CA ARG A 8 0.19 6.63 16.17
C ARG A 8 0.99 5.32 16.15
N SER A 9 0.40 4.26 15.58
CA SER A 9 1.03 2.95 15.43
C SER A 9 0.64 2.29 14.12
N VAL A 10 1.64 1.81 13.38
CA VAL A 10 1.48 1.02 12.16
C VAL A 10 2.02 -0.38 12.43
N LEU A 11 1.14 -1.39 12.46
CA LEU A 11 1.53 -2.78 12.64
C LEU A 11 1.72 -3.45 11.28
N ALA A 12 2.97 -3.75 10.94
CA ALA A 12 3.32 -4.51 9.74
C ALA A 12 3.07 -6.02 9.95
N THR A 13 2.49 -6.69 8.95
CA THR A 13 2.31 -8.15 8.94
C THR A 13 2.57 -8.73 7.55
N PRO A 14 3.27 -9.88 7.41
CA PRO A 14 3.53 -10.49 6.11
C PRO A 14 2.24 -10.93 5.42
N GLY A 15 2.08 -10.55 4.16
CA GLY A 15 0.95 -10.91 3.29
C GLY A 15 0.87 -12.41 2.97
N SER A 16 1.95 -13.16 3.19
CA SER A 16 2.02 -14.60 3.00
C SER A 16 1.51 -15.42 4.20
N ASN A 17 1.14 -14.78 5.32
CA ASN A 17 0.75 -15.48 6.55
C ASN A 17 -0.64 -15.06 7.04
N PRO A 18 -1.71 -15.77 6.60
CA PRO A 18 -3.08 -15.48 7.01
C PRO A 18 -3.31 -15.45 8.53
N ARG A 19 -2.57 -16.28 9.29
CA ARG A 19 -2.68 -16.32 10.75
C ARG A 19 -2.14 -15.04 11.40
N MET A 20 -1.05 -14.49 10.87
CA MET A 20 -0.50 -13.21 11.37
C MET A 20 -1.40 -12.04 10.98
N ILE A 21 -1.95 -12.05 9.75
CA ILE A 21 -2.92 -11.04 9.30
C ILE A 21 -4.15 -11.02 10.23
N ALA A 22 -4.73 -12.18 10.54
CA ALA A 22 -5.88 -12.26 11.44
C ALA A 22 -5.57 -11.72 12.85
N LYS A 23 -4.36 -11.98 13.37
CA LYS A 23 -3.91 -11.42 14.65
C LYS A 23 -3.69 -9.91 14.59
N ALA A 24 -3.14 -9.41 13.49
CA ALA A 24 -2.95 -7.98 13.28
C ALA A 24 -4.30 -7.26 13.23
N LEU A 25 -5.27 -7.78 12.47
CA LEU A 25 -6.67 -7.29 12.44
C LEU A 25 -7.34 -7.35 13.82
N ALA A 26 -6.96 -8.28 14.69
CA ALA A 26 -7.49 -8.33 16.05
C ALA A 26 -6.83 -7.35 17.04
N SER A 27 -5.70 -6.74 16.68
CA SER A 27 -4.91 -5.86 17.56
C SER A 27 -5.52 -4.46 17.71
N ASP A 28 -4.97 -3.68 18.66
CA ASP A 28 -5.32 -2.27 18.93
C ASP A 28 -4.44 -1.27 18.16
N ALA A 29 -3.66 -1.73 17.17
CA ALA A 29 -2.89 -0.84 16.31
C ALA A 29 -3.84 0.05 15.48
N ASP A 30 -3.45 1.32 15.31
CA ASP A 30 -4.23 2.32 14.58
C ASP A 30 -4.31 1.97 13.08
N VAL A 31 -3.18 1.53 12.51
CA VAL A 31 -3.07 1.09 11.12
C VAL A 31 -2.45 -0.30 11.08
N ILE A 32 -2.92 -1.12 10.14
CA ILE A 32 -2.33 -2.41 9.82
C ILE A 32 -1.84 -2.35 8.39
N MET A 33 -0.56 -2.59 8.19
CA MET A 33 0.05 -2.64 6.87
C MET A 33 0.32 -4.11 6.51
N ILE A 34 -0.45 -4.65 5.57
CA ILE A 34 -0.19 -5.99 5.05
C ILE A 34 0.93 -5.90 4.01
N ASP A 35 2.04 -6.60 4.25
CA ASP A 35 3.27 -6.45 3.48
C ASP A 35 3.38 -7.45 2.33
N LEU A 36 3.56 -6.99 1.09
CA LEU A 36 3.95 -7.83 -0.03
C LEU A 36 5.45 -7.79 -0.32
N GLU A 37 6.23 -7.00 0.41
CA GLU A 37 7.63 -6.71 0.11
C GLU A 37 8.61 -7.53 0.95
N ASP A 38 9.49 -6.93 1.76
CA ASP A 38 10.62 -7.60 2.39
C ASP A 38 10.20 -8.74 3.37
N ALA A 39 8.98 -8.73 3.91
CA ALA A 39 8.48 -9.81 4.75
C ALA A 39 7.94 -11.03 3.97
N VAL A 40 7.98 -11.01 2.63
CA VAL A 40 7.47 -12.07 1.76
C VAL A 40 8.59 -12.58 0.84
N ALA A 41 8.85 -13.90 0.88
CA ALA A 41 9.83 -14.54 0.00
C ALA A 41 9.43 -14.43 -1.49
N PRO A 42 10.38 -14.33 -2.44
CA PRO A 42 10.09 -14.14 -3.86
C PRO A 42 9.14 -15.18 -4.48
N ASP A 43 9.28 -16.46 -4.10
CA ASP A 43 8.44 -17.57 -4.54
C ASP A 43 7.01 -17.52 -3.95
N ALA A 44 6.84 -16.85 -2.81
CA ALA A 44 5.56 -16.67 -2.15
C ALA A 44 4.77 -15.45 -2.65
N LYS A 45 5.36 -14.54 -3.45
CA LYS A 45 4.74 -13.25 -3.85
C LYS A 45 3.37 -13.41 -4.51
N SER A 46 3.24 -14.36 -5.44
CA SER A 46 1.98 -14.58 -6.15
C SER A 46 0.86 -15.07 -5.22
N GLY A 47 1.15 -16.02 -4.34
CA GLY A 47 0.18 -16.50 -3.33
C GLY A 47 -0.13 -15.44 -2.27
N ALA A 48 0.87 -14.64 -1.90
CA ALA A 48 0.69 -13.53 -0.97
C ALA A 48 -0.27 -12.49 -1.53
N ARG A 49 -0.19 -12.11 -2.82
CA ARG A 49 -1.14 -11.17 -3.44
C ARG A 49 -2.60 -11.61 -3.29
N GLN A 50 -2.89 -12.88 -3.54
CA GLN A 50 -4.25 -13.43 -3.37
C GLN A 50 -4.70 -13.37 -1.91
N THR A 51 -3.79 -13.66 -0.99
CA THR A 51 -4.05 -13.59 0.46
C THR A 51 -4.32 -12.15 0.91
N VAL A 52 -3.50 -11.20 0.46
CA VAL A 52 -3.66 -9.77 0.75
C VAL A 52 -4.97 -9.23 0.19
N ALA A 53 -5.30 -9.53 -1.06
CA ALA A 53 -6.56 -9.17 -1.69
C ALA A 53 -7.79 -9.66 -0.90
N THR A 54 -7.76 -10.93 -0.49
CA THR A 54 -8.82 -11.53 0.33
C THR A 54 -8.93 -10.84 1.69
N ALA A 55 -7.81 -10.59 2.37
CA ALA A 55 -7.80 -9.92 3.67
C ALA A 55 -8.29 -8.46 3.60
N LEU A 56 -7.98 -7.73 2.53
CA LEU A 56 -8.47 -6.38 2.31
C LEU A 56 -10.00 -6.37 2.09
N ARG A 57 -10.52 -7.29 1.27
CA ARG A 57 -11.96 -7.37 0.99
C ARG A 57 -12.77 -7.87 2.18
N ASP A 58 -12.36 -9.00 2.77
CA ASP A 58 -13.20 -9.77 3.69
C ASP A 58 -12.81 -9.59 5.17
N GLY A 59 -11.67 -8.96 5.45
CA GLY A 59 -11.18 -8.75 6.82
C GLY A 59 -12.06 -7.80 7.64
N ASP A 60 -12.13 -8.05 8.95
CA ASP A 60 -12.68 -7.07 9.91
C ASP A 60 -11.62 -6.02 10.26
N TRP A 61 -11.66 -4.89 9.55
CA TRP A 61 -10.75 -3.77 9.76
C TRP A 61 -11.15 -2.88 10.93
N ARG A 62 -12.31 -3.10 11.58
CA ARG A 62 -12.77 -2.31 12.74
C ARG A 62 -12.76 -0.79 12.51
N GLY A 63 -13.07 -0.37 11.29
CA GLY A 63 -13.08 1.05 10.90
C GLY A 63 -11.71 1.68 10.62
N ARG A 64 -10.62 0.90 10.66
CA ARG A 64 -9.27 1.35 10.28
C ARG A 64 -9.09 1.38 8.76
N PRO A 65 -8.14 2.19 8.25
CA PRO A 65 -7.81 2.20 6.84
C PRO A 65 -7.30 0.84 6.38
N ARG A 66 -7.74 0.43 5.19
CA ARG A 66 -7.27 -0.77 4.48
C ARG A 66 -5.97 -0.46 3.75
N THR A 67 -4.87 -0.87 4.37
CA THR A 67 -3.52 -0.54 3.93
C THR A 67 -2.71 -1.78 3.57
N PHE A 68 -1.96 -1.70 2.47
CA PHE A 68 -0.96 -2.71 2.12
C PHE A 68 0.27 -2.08 1.48
N ARG A 69 1.42 -2.75 1.59
CA ARG A 69 2.68 -2.34 0.97
C ARG A 69 2.94 -3.16 -0.28
N ILE A 70 3.16 -2.48 -1.40
CA ILE A 70 3.55 -3.11 -2.67
C ILE A 70 5.05 -3.43 -2.69
N ASN A 71 5.51 -4.21 -3.66
CA ASN A 71 6.94 -4.32 -3.93
C ASN A 71 7.51 -3.05 -4.57
N ALA A 72 8.83 -2.87 -4.45
CA ALA A 72 9.54 -1.73 -5.04
C ALA A 72 9.41 -1.66 -6.57
N LEU A 73 9.49 -0.44 -7.13
CA LEU A 73 9.30 -0.19 -8.57
C LEU A 73 10.39 -0.78 -9.46
N ASP A 74 11.56 -1.12 -8.90
CA ASP A 74 12.62 -1.85 -9.60
C ASP A 74 12.53 -3.37 -9.46
N SER A 75 11.43 -3.86 -8.90
CA SER A 75 11.10 -5.29 -8.83
C SER A 75 10.17 -5.71 -9.98
N PRO A 76 10.13 -7.00 -10.34
CA PRO A 76 9.18 -7.50 -11.34
C PRO A 76 7.74 -7.60 -10.81
N TRP A 77 7.46 -7.29 -9.53
CA TRP A 77 6.18 -7.60 -8.89
C TRP A 77 5.24 -6.40 -8.74
N PHE A 78 5.72 -5.16 -8.68
CA PHE A 78 4.88 -4.02 -8.24
C PHE A 78 3.62 -3.81 -9.12
N VAL A 79 3.73 -3.96 -10.44
CA VAL A 79 2.58 -3.83 -11.35
C VAL A 79 1.55 -4.91 -11.05
N HIS A 80 2.00 -6.14 -10.83
CA HIS A 80 1.13 -7.25 -10.46
C HIS A 80 0.49 -7.03 -9.09
N ASP A 81 1.21 -6.47 -8.13
CA ASP A 81 0.66 -6.13 -6.82
C ASP A 81 -0.49 -5.14 -6.95
N LEU A 82 -0.33 -4.08 -7.75
CA LEU A 82 -1.38 -3.11 -8.00
C LEU A 82 -2.57 -3.75 -8.74
N VAL A 83 -2.32 -4.38 -9.89
CA VAL A 83 -3.39 -4.89 -10.77
C VAL A 83 -4.16 -6.02 -10.11
N GLU A 84 -3.47 -7.04 -9.59
CA GLU A 84 -4.14 -8.24 -9.06
C GLU A 84 -4.85 -7.95 -7.74
N VAL A 85 -4.28 -7.11 -6.86
CA VAL A 85 -4.93 -6.76 -5.60
C VAL A 85 -6.11 -5.82 -5.83
N LEU A 86 -5.99 -4.79 -6.68
CA LEU A 86 -7.10 -3.86 -6.94
C LEU A 86 -8.23 -4.51 -7.77
N ALA A 87 -7.94 -5.47 -8.65
CA ALA A 87 -8.97 -6.24 -9.33
C ALA A 87 -9.91 -6.94 -8.34
N VAL A 88 -9.37 -7.34 -7.18
CA VAL A 88 -10.12 -8.02 -6.13
C VAL A 88 -10.55 -7.10 -5.01
N ALA A 89 -9.89 -6.00 -4.66
CA ALA A 89 -10.22 -5.19 -3.48
C ALA A 89 -10.19 -3.67 -3.72
N GLY A 90 -10.14 -3.22 -4.98
CA GLY A 90 -9.95 -1.82 -5.34
C GLY A 90 -11.03 -0.86 -4.83
N ASP A 91 -12.25 -1.33 -4.61
CA ASP A 91 -13.37 -0.55 -4.08
C ASP A 91 -13.26 -0.27 -2.57
N VAL A 92 -12.41 -1.01 -1.84
CA VAL A 92 -12.29 -0.87 -0.38
C VAL A 92 -10.91 -0.41 0.10
N ILE A 93 -9.87 -0.48 -0.73
CA ILE A 93 -8.52 -0.04 -0.34
C ILE A 93 -8.50 1.47 -0.05
N ASP A 94 -7.80 1.86 1.01
CA ASP A 94 -7.68 3.26 1.42
C ASP A 94 -6.28 3.82 1.14
N LEU A 95 -5.23 3.04 1.43
CA LEU A 95 -3.84 3.50 1.36
C LEU A 95 -2.92 2.42 0.78
N ILE A 96 -1.97 2.84 -0.06
CA ILE A 96 -0.88 2.00 -0.54
C ILE A 96 0.44 2.56 -0.04
N VAL A 97 1.26 1.68 0.55
CA VAL A 97 2.62 2.02 0.96
C VAL A 97 3.59 1.66 -0.15
N MET A 98 4.37 2.62 -0.60
CA MET A 98 5.43 2.48 -1.61
C MET A 98 6.79 2.35 -0.91
N PRO A 99 7.48 1.21 -1.00
CA PRO A 99 8.84 1.08 -0.48
C PRO A 99 9.86 1.72 -1.42
N LYS A 100 11.05 2.01 -0.90
CA LYS A 100 12.25 2.40 -1.66
C LYS A 100 12.01 3.54 -2.67
N VAL A 101 11.19 4.53 -2.33
CA VAL A 101 10.95 5.68 -3.21
C VAL A 101 12.23 6.50 -3.36
N ARG A 102 12.65 6.79 -4.59
CA ARG A 102 13.91 7.47 -4.90
C ARG A 102 13.68 8.86 -5.48
N THR A 103 12.59 9.04 -6.22
CA THR A 103 12.30 10.25 -6.98
C THR A 103 10.80 10.58 -7.00
N PRO A 104 10.40 11.84 -7.27
CA PRO A 104 9.01 12.20 -7.50
C PRO A 104 8.35 11.40 -8.65
N ALA A 105 9.14 10.99 -9.65
CA ALA A 105 8.65 10.21 -10.78
C ALA A 105 8.17 8.80 -10.39
N ASP A 106 8.73 8.22 -9.32
CA ASP A 106 8.27 6.94 -8.77
C ASP A 106 6.82 7.08 -8.30
N VAL A 107 6.51 8.15 -7.56
CA VAL A 107 5.16 8.46 -7.07
C VAL A 107 4.20 8.71 -8.23
N LEU A 108 4.60 9.51 -9.22
CA LEU A 108 3.77 9.79 -10.40
C LEU A 108 3.46 8.53 -11.22
N THR A 109 4.41 7.59 -11.28
CA THR A 109 4.22 6.30 -11.94
C THR A 109 3.09 5.50 -11.28
N VAL A 110 3.14 5.33 -9.95
CA VAL A 110 2.08 4.64 -9.21
C VAL A 110 0.75 5.41 -9.29
N ALA A 111 0.77 6.74 -9.14
CA ALA A 111 -0.43 7.58 -9.23
C ALA A 111 -1.14 7.46 -10.58
N THR A 112 -0.40 7.33 -11.69
CA THR A 112 -0.96 7.14 -13.03
C THR A 112 -1.65 5.79 -13.17
N ILE A 113 -1.02 4.72 -12.67
CA ILE A 113 -1.59 3.37 -12.68
C ILE A 113 -2.86 3.33 -11.82
N LEU A 114 -2.81 3.88 -10.60
CA LEU A 114 -3.97 3.95 -9.71
C LEU A 114 -5.12 4.72 -10.34
N SER A 115 -4.86 5.87 -10.95
CA SER A 115 -5.90 6.66 -11.59
C SER A 115 -6.60 5.87 -12.72
N SER A 116 -5.85 5.06 -13.46
CA SER A 116 -6.41 4.22 -14.53
C SER A 116 -7.29 3.10 -13.96
N LEU A 117 -6.81 2.40 -12.93
CA LEU A 117 -7.55 1.32 -12.25
C LEU A 117 -8.80 1.84 -11.53
N GLU A 118 -8.74 3.03 -10.93
CA GLU A 118 -9.88 3.66 -10.26
C GLU A 118 -10.97 4.08 -11.25
N ILE A 119 -10.60 4.60 -12.42
CA ILE A 119 -11.54 4.91 -13.51
C ILE A 119 -12.24 3.64 -13.99
N GLU A 120 -11.48 2.56 -14.21
CA GLU A 120 -12.03 1.25 -14.59
C GLU A 120 -13.02 0.73 -13.53
N ALA A 121 -12.67 0.85 -12.24
CA ALA A 121 -13.50 0.48 -11.11
C ALA A 121 -14.64 1.48 -10.80
N ARG A 122 -14.73 2.60 -11.53
CA ARG A 122 -15.68 3.71 -11.28
C ARG A 122 -15.63 4.27 -9.86
N ARG A 123 -14.46 4.20 -9.23
CA ARG A 123 -14.23 4.67 -7.87
C ARG A 123 -14.28 6.20 -7.82
N GLN A 124 -14.91 6.74 -6.79
CA GLN A 124 -15.10 8.19 -6.64
C GLN A 124 -14.02 8.85 -5.77
N THR A 125 -13.44 8.09 -4.85
CA THR A 125 -12.42 8.57 -3.92
C THR A 125 -11.05 8.02 -4.33
N PRO A 126 -10.03 8.87 -4.56
CA PRO A 126 -8.69 8.38 -4.84
C PRO A 126 -8.13 7.52 -3.71
N ILE A 127 -7.37 6.48 -4.03
CA ILE A 127 -6.53 5.73 -3.10
C ILE A 127 -5.32 6.60 -2.74
N GLY A 128 -5.06 6.72 -1.44
CA GLY A 128 -3.91 7.44 -0.89
C GLY A 128 -2.60 6.69 -1.08
N VAL A 129 -1.50 7.40 -0.92
CA VAL A 129 -0.14 6.86 -1.00
C VAL A 129 0.67 7.30 0.22
N GLU A 130 1.35 6.35 0.84
CA GLU A 130 2.45 6.59 1.79
C GLU A 130 3.76 6.18 1.10
N THR A 131 4.81 6.99 1.21
CA THR A 131 6.10 6.71 0.54
C THR A 131 7.23 6.51 1.54
N GLN A 132 7.84 5.33 1.59
CA GLN A 132 8.94 5.09 2.52
C GLN A 132 10.26 5.66 1.99
N ILE A 133 10.81 6.60 2.74
CA ILE A 133 12.13 7.18 2.49
C ILE A 133 13.22 6.34 3.17
N GLU A 134 13.75 5.36 2.45
CA GLU A 134 14.71 4.37 2.98
C GLU A 134 16.00 4.23 2.15
N ASN A 135 16.29 5.23 1.30
CA ASN A 135 17.52 5.29 0.52
C ASN A 135 18.02 6.74 0.40
N ALA A 136 19.30 6.90 0.06
CA ALA A 136 19.95 8.21 -0.02
C ALA A 136 19.32 9.14 -1.06
N ALA A 137 18.89 8.62 -2.21
CA ALA A 137 18.24 9.41 -3.25
C ALA A 137 16.87 9.94 -2.80
N GLY A 138 16.09 9.08 -2.14
CA GLY A 138 14.81 9.44 -1.53
C GLY A 138 14.98 10.52 -0.46
N LEU A 139 15.99 10.39 0.42
CA LEU A 139 16.26 11.40 1.45
C LEU A 139 16.62 12.77 0.83
N VAL A 140 17.46 12.78 -0.21
CA VAL A 140 17.85 14.02 -0.91
C VAL A 140 16.66 14.66 -1.62
N GLN A 141 15.68 13.88 -2.07
CA GLN A 141 14.50 14.36 -2.79
C GLN A 141 13.22 14.38 -1.95
N CYS A 142 13.32 14.26 -0.63
CA CYS A 142 12.19 14.04 0.26
C CYS A 142 11.07 15.09 0.09
N GLU A 143 11.42 16.37 0.01
CA GLU A 143 10.46 17.48 -0.22
C GLU A 143 9.74 17.32 -1.56
N ALA A 144 10.48 17.04 -2.64
CA ALA A 144 9.89 16.88 -3.96
C ALA A 144 9.03 15.61 -4.06
N ILE A 145 9.36 14.55 -3.32
CA ILE A 145 8.54 13.33 -3.20
C ILE A 145 7.23 13.64 -2.48
N ALA A 146 7.29 14.41 -1.39
CA ALA A 146 6.11 14.82 -0.62
C ALA A 146 5.10 15.63 -1.45
N GLU A 147 5.60 16.45 -2.38
CA GLU A 147 4.76 17.30 -3.25
C GLU A 147 4.38 16.64 -4.59
N ALA A 148 4.90 15.44 -4.87
CA ALA A 148 4.79 14.80 -6.19
C ALA A 148 3.34 14.51 -6.61
N SER A 149 2.44 14.28 -5.65
CA SER A 149 1.04 13.98 -5.92
C SER A 149 0.15 14.37 -4.75
N ALA A 150 -1.07 14.83 -5.05
CA ALA A 150 -2.11 15.04 -4.03
C ALA A 150 -2.54 13.75 -3.31
N ARG A 151 -2.12 12.57 -3.80
CA ARG A 151 -2.30 11.27 -3.14
C ARG A 151 -1.34 11.05 -1.98
N VAL A 152 -0.22 11.77 -1.90
CA VAL A 152 0.77 11.56 -0.84
C VAL A 152 0.18 12.04 0.48
N GLU A 153 0.00 11.11 1.43
CA GLU A 153 -0.59 11.36 2.74
C GLU A 153 0.47 11.31 3.86
N ALA A 154 1.52 10.50 3.67
CA ALA A 154 2.60 10.26 4.64
C ALA A 154 3.92 9.87 3.95
N LEU A 155 5.03 10.01 4.66
CA LEU A 155 6.41 9.67 4.27
C LEU A 155 7.07 8.75 5.31
#